data_AF-A0A562RZJ1-F1
#
_entry.id   AF-A0A562RZJ1-F1
#
_cell.length_a   1.000
_cell.length_b   1.000
_cell.length_c   1.000
_cell.angle_alpha   90.00
_cell.angle_beta   90.00
_cell.angle_gamma   90.00
#
_symmetry.space_group_name_H-M   'P 1'
#
loop_
_entity.id
_entity.type
_entity.pdbx_description
1 polymer ?
#
loop_
_entity_poly.entity_id
_entity_poly.type
_entity_poly.pdbx_seq_one_letter_code
_entity_poly.pdbx_strand_id
1 'polypeptide(L)'
;MRFDLKSGLAGAARSLSCMGLRWKNYFRGGTDRDFEEDQAPLVRDRTSLLLVLAALLFPFFTVTDWAYYPDKIWALTPLRFGTGLICLMLFWVNRRIDLGFQSARLAFAGFYVCAFAMILIVVVTDGYRTSYYAGFLMVIVAFSSIMALPSRMMLPHIFIPYFVYFLVILRKSGSEQVSLFFLSHILVLVTLGICLMAAETNHRLRMKEYKARKTLEETKMKLQKQARELAERVAESRMRYRQLVERMNDCLGVSGPDGEIVYVNDRMCELLGLSREEMLGRHFSEFMDGLAKVRAEKEFEKRKAGQRSAYEACLQDHSGSSIPVIISAEALLDEKGLFQGSFAVITDISSQKRAERRIAQLTHELLRALENERHRIARDLHDHVAQDLSSLRIAFEDMAMQLESGSPIRRQTSHLSRRLQDAIKDLREIAYALRPPDLDTLGLSRTIYRYCQEFTDHTGIPVHFVTAGMEGSARDFDREINLYRLVQEALGNIRKHAGATRVDIRLIASHPDIILRIRDNGMGFDAERQEGSVSPERGMGLKGMAERVALLGGRFEIRSRPGEGCCISVWIPMEVEGGNGSALNAVPDLLDGQAG
;
A
#
# COMPACT_ATOMS: atom_id res chain seq x y z
N MET A 1 -11.40 -93.44 -18.02
CA MET A 1 -12.04 -92.25 -17.43
C MET A 1 -10.97 -91.21 -17.14
N ARG A 2 -10.94 -90.10 -17.89
CA ARG A 2 -10.04 -88.96 -17.64
C ARG A 2 -10.52 -88.26 -16.36
N PHE A 3 -9.70 -88.25 -15.31
CA PHE A 3 -9.95 -87.45 -14.12
C PHE A 3 -9.70 -85.98 -14.45
N ASP A 4 -10.76 -85.18 -14.48
CA ASP A 4 -10.71 -83.75 -14.79
C ASP A 4 -10.23 -82.98 -13.54
N LEU A 5 -8.94 -82.63 -13.51
CA LEU A 5 -8.28 -81.88 -12.45
C LEU A 5 -8.94 -80.52 -12.13
N LYS A 6 -9.72 -79.94 -13.06
CA LYS A 6 -10.42 -78.66 -12.83
C LYS A 6 -11.59 -78.79 -11.85
N SER A 7 -12.25 -79.95 -11.82
CA SER A 7 -13.40 -80.21 -10.94
C SER A 7 -13.00 -80.42 -9.47
N GLY A 8 -11.86 -81.09 -9.23
CA GLY A 8 -11.31 -81.30 -7.88
C GLY A 8 -10.81 -80.03 -7.22
N LEU A 9 -10.17 -79.13 -7.98
CA LEU A 9 -9.72 -77.81 -7.49
C LEU A 9 -10.89 -76.86 -7.20
N ALA A 10 -11.98 -76.93 -7.98
CA ALA A 10 -13.19 -76.16 -7.73
C ALA A 10 -13.99 -76.66 -6.50
N GLY A 11 -13.94 -77.96 -6.20
CA GLY A 11 -14.51 -78.56 -4.99
C GLY A 11 -13.77 -78.17 -3.71
N ALA A 12 -12.43 -78.16 -3.74
CA ALA A 12 -11.61 -77.69 -2.63
C ALA A 12 -11.80 -76.18 -2.36
N ALA A 13 -11.93 -75.36 -3.42
CA ALA A 13 -12.20 -73.92 -3.29
C ALA A 13 -13.59 -73.60 -2.70
N ARG A 14 -14.61 -74.41 -3.00
CA ARG A 14 -15.98 -74.24 -2.43
C ARG A 14 -16.06 -74.72 -0.98
N SER A 15 -15.35 -75.80 -0.62
CA SER A 15 -15.27 -76.27 0.77
C SER A 15 -14.60 -75.23 1.70
N LEU A 16 -13.52 -74.57 1.23
CA LEU A 16 -12.89 -73.45 1.94
C LEU A 16 -13.79 -72.20 2.06
N SER A 17 -14.79 -72.05 1.20
CA SER A 17 -15.77 -70.96 1.28
C SER A 17 -16.90 -71.22 2.29
N CYS A 18 -17.22 -72.48 2.59
CA CYS A 18 -18.29 -72.87 3.51
C CYS A 18 -17.86 -72.90 4.99
N MET A 19 -16.57 -73.02 5.31
CA MET A 19 -16.01 -72.65 6.63
C MET A 19 -15.86 -71.12 6.78
N GLY A 20 -16.84 -70.38 6.26
CA GLY A 20 -16.91 -68.93 6.24
C GLY A 20 -17.16 -68.34 7.62
N LEU A 21 -16.16 -68.36 8.49
CA LEU A 21 -15.94 -67.25 9.41
C LEU A 21 -15.76 -66.00 8.54
N ARG A 22 -16.83 -65.21 8.40
CA ARG A 22 -16.86 -63.98 7.59
C ARG A 22 -15.75 -63.02 8.05
N TRP A 23 -14.59 -63.09 7.40
CA TRP A 23 -13.47 -62.14 7.58
C TRP A 23 -13.91 -60.68 7.40
N LYS A 24 -14.95 -60.43 6.56
CA LYS A 24 -15.59 -59.12 6.38
C LYS A 24 -16.13 -58.49 7.67
N ASN A 25 -16.45 -59.30 8.70
CA ASN A 25 -17.02 -58.80 9.95
C ASN A 25 -15.98 -58.51 11.04
N TYR A 26 -14.74 -58.97 10.88
CA TYR A 26 -13.69 -58.69 11.86
C TYR A 26 -13.20 -57.23 11.78
N PHE A 27 -13.36 -56.55 10.64
CA PHE A 27 -12.74 -55.25 10.35
C PHE A 27 -13.75 -54.17 9.93
N ARG A 28 -14.90 -54.08 10.62
CA ARG A 28 -15.85 -52.97 10.39
C ARG A 28 -15.34 -51.68 11.04
N GLY A 29 -14.50 -50.97 10.30
CA GLY A 29 -14.13 -49.57 10.54
C GLY A 29 -13.35 -49.06 9.33
N GLY A 30 -13.80 -47.99 8.67
CA GLY A 30 -13.26 -47.51 7.39
C GLY A 30 -11.77 -47.11 7.37
N THR A 31 -11.04 -47.27 8.49
CA THR A 31 -9.59 -47.06 8.60
C THR A 31 -8.76 -48.34 8.48
N ASP A 32 -9.38 -49.53 8.59
CA ASP A 32 -8.67 -50.81 8.59
C ASP A 32 -8.20 -51.23 7.19
N ARG A 33 -8.92 -50.86 6.13
CA ARG A 33 -8.57 -51.26 4.75
C ARG A 33 -7.27 -50.62 4.26
N ASP A 34 -7.10 -49.31 4.48
CA ASP A 34 -5.86 -48.62 4.10
C ASP A 34 -4.65 -49.16 4.87
N PHE A 35 -4.86 -49.56 6.14
CA PHE A 35 -3.82 -50.21 6.94
C PHE A 35 -3.52 -51.63 6.44
N GLU A 36 -4.53 -52.40 6.04
CA GLU A 36 -4.33 -53.72 5.42
C GLU A 36 -3.54 -53.61 4.10
N GLU A 37 -3.79 -52.58 3.30
CA GLU A 37 -3.04 -52.29 2.07
C GLU A 37 -1.59 -51.87 2.39
N ASP A 38 -1.36 -51.02 3.40
CA ASP A 38 -0.01 -50.66 3.89
C ASP A 38 0.78 -51.88 4.41
N GLN A 39 0.11 -52.80 5.11
CA GLN A 39 0.74 -54.00 5.69
C GLN A 39 0.82 -55.19 4.71
N ALA A 40 0.12 -55.15 3.58
CA ALA A 40 0.08 -56.21 2.58
C ALA A 40 1.46 -56.77 2.17
N PRO A 41 2.47 -55.96 1.80
CA PRO A 41 3.78 -56.49 1.41
C PRO A 41 4.46 -57.25 2.55
N LEU A 42 4.34 -56.75 3.78
CA LEU A 42 4.97 -57.38 4.92
C LEU A 42 4.29 -58.69 5.33
N VAL A 43 2.94 -58.75 5.27
CA VAL A 43 2.19 -59.99 5.51
C VAL A 43 2.55 -61.04 4.45
N ARG A 44 2.75 -60.63 3.20
CA ARG A 44 3.20 -61.51 2.12
C ARG A 44 4.61 -62.05 2.38
N ASP A 45 5.54 -61.23 2.86
CA ASP A 45 6.89 -61.68 3.20
C ASP A 45 6.91 -62.60 4.42
N ARG A 46 6.16 -62.28 5.47
CA ARG A 46 6.01 -63.16 6.66
C ARG A 46 5.40 -64.51 6.31
N THR A 47 4.37 -64.51 5.46
CA THR A 47 3.77 -65.74 4.92
C THR A 47 4.81 -66.56 4.17
N SER A 48 5.60 -65.91 3.31
CA SER A 48 6.66 -66.56 2.54
C SER A 48 7.71 -67.18 3.46
N LEU A 49 8.19 -66.42 4.44
CA LEU A 49 9.16 -66.85 5.44
C LEU A 49 8.66 -68.08 6.20
N LEU A 50 7.41 -68.05 6.66
CA LEU A 50 6.80 -69.14 7.42
C LEU A 50 6.70 -70.43 6.61
N LEU A 51 6.25 -70.33 5.36
CA LEU A 51 6.08 -71.48 4.48
C LEU A 51 7.44 -72.10 4.06
N VAL A 52 8.45 -71.27 3.82
CA VAL A 52 9.82 -71.74 3.55
C VAL A 52 10.43 -72.39 4.78
N LEU A 53 10.29 -71.77 5.95
CA LEU A 53 10.78 -72.33 7.20
C LEU A 53 10.16 -73.70 7.47
N ALA A 54 8.84 -73.83 7.28
CA ALA A 54 8.14 -75.11 7.41
C ALA A 54 8.70 -76.18 6.45
N ALA A 55 9.02 -75.81 5.20
CA ALA A 55 9.61 -76.72 4.22
C ALA A 55 11.09 -77.06 4.52
N LEU A 56 11.87 -76.13 5.06
CA LEU A 56 13.30 -76.34 5.39
C LEU A 56 13.51 -77.15 6.67
N LEU A 57 12.55 -77.13 7.59
CA LEU A 57 12.62 -77.94 8.81
C LEU A 57 12.34 -79.43 8.56
N PHE A 58 11.77 -79.79 7.41
CA PHE A 58 11.46 -81.16 7.04
C PHE A 58 12.68 -82.12 7.10
N PRO A 59 13.81 -81.85 6.40
CA PRO A 59 14.95 -82.76 6.40
C PRO A 59 15.56 -82.91 7.79
N PHE A 60 15.62 -81.81 8.55
CA PHE A 60 16.12 -81.80 9.92
C PHE A 60 15.30 -82.72 10.82
N PHE A 61 13.97 -82.62 10.78
CA PHE A 61 13.12 -83.48 11.58
C PHE A 61 13.05 -84.93 11.08
N THR A 62 13.31 -85.18 9.79
CA THR A 62 13.37 -86.55 9.26
C THR A 62 14.58 -87.30 9.80
N VAL A 63 15.72 -86.61 9.98
CA VAL A 63 16.90 -87.18 10.65
C VAL A 63 16.59 -87.50 12.12
N THR A 64 15.87 -86.62 12.82
CA THR A 64 15.43 -86.93 14.19
C THR A 64 14.45 -88.10 14.23
N ASP A 65 13.52 -88.19 13.27
CA ASP A 65 12.55 -89.28 13.17
C ASP A 65 13.29 -90.63 12.98
N TRP A 66 14.36 -90.66 12.18
CA TRP A 66 15.21 -91.85 11.99
C TRP A 66 15.96 -92.24 13.26
N ALA A 67 16.51 -91.26 13.99
CA ALA A 67 17.28 -91.51 15.20
C ALA A 67 16.42 -92.06 16.36
N TYR A 68 15.19 -91.56 16.53
CA TYR A 68 14.32 -91.94 17.65
C TYR A 68 13.33 -93.07 17.30
N TYR A 69 12.95 -93.20 16.03
CA TYR A 69 11.92 -94.14 15.58
C TYR A 69 12.32 -94.87 14.28
N PRO A 70 13.46 -95.59 14.26
CA PRO A 70 13.96 -96.26 13.06
C PRO A 70 12.92 -97.23 12.47
N ASP A 71 12.18 -97.94 13.31
CA ASP A 71 11.18 -98.94 12.87
C ASP A 71 9.91 -98.32 12.27
N LYS A 72 9.65 -97.02 12.54
CA LYS A 72 8.47 -96.30 12.06
C LYS A 72 8.81 -95.31 10.93
N ILE A 73 10.08 -95.24 10.49
CA ILE A 73 10.56 -94.21 9.55
C ILE A 73 9.80 -94.22 8.22
N TRP A 74 9.42 -95.40 7.73
CA TRP A 74 8.67 -95.56 6.48
C TRP A 74 7.23 -95.04 6.56
N ALA A 75 6.65 -94.94 7.76
CA ALA A 75 5.35 -94.31 7.98
C ALA A 75 5.47 -92.78 8.19
N LEU A 76 6.58 -92.28 8.74
CA LEU A 76 6.78 -90.87 9.08
C LEU A 76 7.31 -90.04 7.90
N THR A 77 8.22 -90.60 7.10
CA THR A 77 8.89 -89.89 6.00
C THR A 77 7.90 -89.37 4.94
N PRO A 78 6.87 -90.12 4.49
CA PRO A 78 5.90 -89.61 3.52
C PRO A 78 5.08 -88.42 4.04
N LEU A 79 4.76 -88.42 5.33
CA LEU A 79 3.99 -87.36 5.98
C LEU A 79 4.80 -86.06 6.09
N ARG A 80 6.06 -86.20 6.46
CA ARG A 80 7.07 -85.14 6.51
C ARG A 80 7.36 -84.56 5.11
N PHE A 81 7.55 -85.43 4.11
CA PHE A 81 7.83 -85.00 2.74
C PHE A 81 6.62 -84.33 2.08
N GLY A 82 5.43 -84.92 2.25
CA GLY A 82 4.19 -84.37 1.72
C GLY A 82 3.86 -82.99 2.29
N THR A 83 4.06 -82.79 3.60
CA THR A 83 3.88 -81.45 4.20
C THR A 83 4.89 -80.43 3.71
N GLY A 84 6.17 -80.77 3.62
CA GLY A 84 7.19 -79.89 3.06
C GLY A 84 6.90 -79.47 1.61
N LEU A 85 6.47 -80.41 0.77
CA LEU A 85 6.10 -80.14 -0.62
C LEU A 85 4.88 -79.23 -0.73
N ILE A 86 3.85 -79.45 0.09
CA ILE A 86 2.66 -78.59 0.13
C ILE A 86 3.04 -77.17 0.60
N CYS A 87 3.85 -77.03 1.64
CA CYS A 87 4.33 -75.72 2.10
C CYS A 87 5.14 -74.98 1.01
N LEU A 88 6.00 -75.71 0.28
CA LEU A 88 6.78 -75.15 -0.83
C LEU A 88 5.89 -74.74 -2.01
N MET A 89 4.84 -75.52 -2.31
CA MET A 89 3.83 -75.16 -3.30
C MET A 89 3.07 -73.88 -2.90
N LEU A 90 2.61 -73.79 -1.64
CA LEU A 90 1.94 -72.59 -1.12
C LEU A 90 2.86 -71.37 -1.14
N PHE A 91 4.16 -71.56 -0.85
CA PHE A 91 5.17 -70.51 -0.96
C PHE A 91 5.28 -70.00 -2.40
N TRP A 92 5.39 -70.89 -3.38
CA TRP A 92 5.45 -70.53 -4.80
C TRP A 92 4.20 -69.78 -5.25
N VAL A 93 3.02 -70.19 -4.79
CA VAL A 93 1.75 -69.48 -5.05
C VAL A 93 1.80 -68.07 -4.46
N ASN A 94 2.23 -67.92 -3.20
CA ASN A 94 2.32 -66.63 -2.52
C ASN A 94 3.34 -65.67 -3.17
N ARG A 95 4.40 -66.23 -3.76
CA ARG A 95 5.43 -65.44 -4.46
C ARG A 95 5.01 -65.06 -5.87
N ARG A 96 4.30 -65.93 -6.59
CA ARG A 96 3.84 -65.63 -7.97
C ARG A 96 2.57 -64.81 -8.04
N ILE A 97 1.64 -65.01 -7.12
CA ILE A 97 0.34 -64.30 -7.11
C ILE A 97 0.39 -63.24 -6.03
N ASP A 98 0.16 -61.98 -6.42
CA ASP A 98 0.04 -60.90 -5.44
C ASP A 98 -1.33 -60.94 -4.79
N LEU A 99 -1.38 -61.60 -3.63
CA LEU A 99 -2.59 -61.74 -2.83
C LEU A 99 -2.72 -60.63 -1.78
N GLY A 100 -1.74 -59.71 -1.71
CA GLY A 100 -1.68 -58.66 -0.70
C GLY A 100 -1.88 -59.20 0.72
N PHE A 101 -2.79 -58.60 1.49
CA PHE A 101 -3.12 -59.06 2.84
C PHE A 101 -3.73 -60.48 2.87
N GLN A 102 -4.32 -60.96 1.76
CA GLN A 102 -4.86 -62.32 1.68
C GLN A 102 -3.78 -63.42 1.68
N SER A 103 -2.50 -63.07 1.53
CA SER A 103 -1.38 -63.97 1.78
C SER A 103 -1.47 -64.65 3.15
N ALA A 104 -2.05 -63.97 4.16
CA ALA A 104 -2.31 -64.57 5.47
C ALA A 104 -3.10 -65.89 5.39
N ARG A 105 -4.01 -66.04 4.42
CA ARG A 105 -4.79 -67.29 4.21
C ARG A 105 -3.91 -68.47 3.82
N LEU A 106 -2.88 -68.23 3.00
CA LEU A 106 -1.89 -69.26 2.66
C LEU A 106 -1.06 -69.63 3.88
N ALA A 107 -0.72 -68.66 4.74
CA ALA A 107 -0.06 -68.94 6.02
C ALA A 107 -0.94 -69.82 6.93
N PHE A 108 -2.23 -69.51 7.05
CA PHE A 108 -3.18 -70.36 7.80
C PHE A 108 -3.28 -71.76 7.21
N ALA A 109 -3.38 -71.89 5.87
CA ALA A 109 -3.42 -73.19 5.20
C ALA A 109 -2.15 -74.01 5.47
N GLY A 110 -0.96 -73.39 5.34
CA GLY A 110 0.31 -74.03 5.67
C GLY A 110 0.39 -74.43 7.14
N PHE A 111 -0.08 -73.58 8.05
CA PHE A 111 -0.17 -73.89 9.48
C PHE A 111 -1.02 -75.12 9.75
N TYR A 112 -2.22 -75.23 9.16
CA TYR A 112 -3.06 -76.42 9.30
C TYR A 112 -2.37 -77.68 8.77
N VAL A 113 -1.74 -77.61 7.60
CA VAL A 113 -1.00 -78.73 7.01
C VAL A 113 0.10 -79.22 7.97
N CYS A 114 0.90 -78.32 8.53
CA CYS A 114 1.92 -78.66 9.52
C CYS A 114 1.31 -79.20 10.82
N ALA A 115 0.25 -78.56 11.33
CA ALA A 115 -0.41 -78.93 12.58
C ALA A 115 -1.02 -80.33 12.51
N PHE A 116 -1.76 -80.65 11.45
CA PHE A 116 -2.35 -81.98 11.27
C PHE A 116 -1.30 -83.07 11.05
N ALA A 117 -0.23 -82.78 10.32
CA ALA A 117 0.86 -83.73 10.18
C ALA A 117 1.54 -84.01 11.52
N MET A 118 1.78 -82.98 12.35
CA MET A 118 2.32 -83.19 13.69
C MET A 118 1.37 -84.05 14.56
N ILE A 119 0.06 -83.82 14.49
CA ILE A 119 -0.94 -84.65 15.19
C ILE A 119 -0.83 -86.12 14.74
N LEU A 120 -0.76 -86.37 13.43
CA LEU A 120 -0.67 -87.73 12.89
C LEU A 120 0.66 -88.41 13.22
N ILE A 121 1.78 -87.67 13.20
CA ILE A 121 3.09 -88.17 13.65
C ILE A 121 2.99 -88.64 15.10
N VAL A 122 2.40 -87.84 15.99
CA VAL A 122 2.20 -88.19 17.40
C VAL A 122 1.33 -89.45 17.56
N VAL A 123 0.32 -89.62 16.71
CA VAL A 123 -0.52 -90.83 16.71
C VAL A 123 0.26 -92.07 16.27
N VAL A 124 1.10 -91.97 15.23
CA VAL A 124 1.88 -93.08 14.67
C VAL A 124 3.01 -93.50 15.60
N THR A 125 3.70 -92.54 16.22
CA THR A 125 4.82 -92.83 17.12
C THR A 125 4.39 -93.35 18.49
N ASP A 126 3.09 -93.32 18.80
CA ASP A 126 2.57 -93.40 20.18
C ASP A 126 3.32 -92.40 21.08
N GLY A 127 3.53 -91.21 20.50
CA GLY A 127 4.50 -90.21 20.90
C GLY A 127 4.18 -89.49 22.19
N TYR A 128 3.34 -90.07 23.05
CA TYR A 128 3.08 -89.50 24.36
C TYR A 128 4.26 -89.65 25.35
N ARG A 129 5.29 -90.40 24.96
CA ARG A 129 6.49 -90.70 25.76
C ARG A 129 7.76 -89.94 25.36
N THR A 130 7.71 -89.05 24.36
CA THR A 130 8.90 -88.39 23.79
C THR A 130 8.75 -86.87 23.61
N SER A 131 9.87 -86.18 23.32
CA SER A 131 9.97 -84.73 23.11
C SER A 131 9.17 -84.17 21.92
N TYR A 132 8.45 -85.02 21.16
CA TYR A 132 7.66 -84.63 20.00
C TYR A 132 6.47 -83.71 20.30
N TYR A 133 6.02 -83.63 21.56
CA TYR A 133 5.10 -82.58 22.03
C TYR A 133 5.61 -81.15 21.77
N ALA A 134 6.93 -80.96 21.86
CA ALA A 134 7.54 -79.65 21.59
C ALA A 134 7.38 -79.23 20.11
N GLY A 135 7.24 -80.18 19.19
CA GLY A 135 7.08 -79.89 17.76
C GLY A 135 5.79 -79.16 17.43
N PHE A 136 4.66 -79.59 18.01
CA PHE A 136 3.38 -78.90 17.84
C PHE A 136 3.41 -77.49 18.45
N LEU A 137 4.02 -77.37 19.64
CA LEU A 137 4.24 -76.08 20.30
C LEU A 137 5.08 -75.14 19.44
N MET A 138 6.19 -75.62 18.85
CA MET A 138 7.04 -74.80 18.00
C MET A 138 6.32 -74.32 16.74
N VAL A 139 5.45 -75.13 16.14
CA VAL A 139 4.63 -74.71 14.99
C VAL A 139 3.68 -73.57 15.38
N ILE A 140 3.05 -73.66 16.55
CA ILE A 140 2.19 -72.60 17.09
C ILE A 140 3.00 -71.33 17.37
N VAL A 141 4.14 -71.45 18.07
CA VAL A 141 5.00 -70.32 18.43
C VAL A 141 5.54 -69.62 17.19
N ALA A 142 6.07 -70.38 16.22
CA ALA A 142 6.57 -69.82 14.97
C ALA A 142 5.44 -69.11 14.20
N PHE A 143 4.26 -69.72 14.13
CA PHE A 143 3.11 -69.11 13.47
C PHE A 143 2.65 -67.81 14.12
N SER A 144 2.45 -67.82 15.43
CA SER A 144 2.06 -66.65 16.23
C SER A 144 3.08 -65.51 16.14
N SER A 145 4.36 -65.81 16.31
CA SER A 145 5.41 -64.79 16.34
C SER A 145 5.72 -64.21 14.96
N ILE A 146 5.72 -65.01 13.90
CA ILE A 146 6.09 -64.55 12.55
C ILE A 146 4.95 -63.75 11.91
N MET A 147 3.71 -64.23 12.01
CA MET A 147 2.58 -63.55 11.34
C MET A 147 2.22 -62.23 12.02
N ALA A 148 2.29 -62.18 13.37
CA ALA A 148 1.96 -61.02 14.19
C ALA A 148 0.66 -60.31 13.72
N LEU A 149 -0.38 -61.12 13.53
CA LEU A 149 -1.74 -60.68 13.21
C LEU A 149 -2.54 -60.47 14.51
N PRO A 150 -3.68 -59.74 14.45
CA PRO A 150 -4.60 -59.61 15.57
C PRO A 150 -4.94 -60.95 16.21
N SER A 151 -4.89 -61.00 17.53
CA SER A 151 -5.22 -62.20 18.32
C SER A 151 -6.57 -62.82 17.92
N ARG A 152 -7.57 -61.96 17.68
CA ARG A 152 -8.93 -62.33 17.23
C ARG A 152 -8.97 -63.16 15.93
N MET A 153 -7.96 -63.02 15.07
CA MET A 153 -7.84 -63.78 13.83
C MET A 153 -7.02 -65.05 13.99
N MET A 154 -5.97 -65.00 14.82
CA MET A 154 -5.08 -66.15 15.03
C MET A 154 -5.71 -67.20 15.94
N LEU A 155 -6.48 -66.76 16.95
CA LEU A 155 -7.00 -67.60 18.01
C LEU A 155 -7.87 -68.78 17.51
N PRO A 156 -8.86 -68.59 16.60
CA PRO A 156 -9.66 -69.72 16.10
C PRO A 156 -8.79 -70.74 15.36
N HIS A 157 -7.81 -70.25 14.58
CA HIS A 157 -6.95 -71.09 13.77
C HIS A 157 -5.96 -71.90 14.61
N ILE A 158 -5.48 -71.35 15.74
CA ILE A 158 -4.61 -72.07 16.67
C ILE A 158 -5.41 -73.02 17.58
N PHE A 159 -6.57 -72.59 18.06
CA PHE A 159 -7.38 -73.36 18.99
C PHE A 159 -7.91 -74.65 18.36
N ILE A 160 -8.34 -74.62 17.08
CA ILE A 160 -8.92 -75.80 16.42
C ILE A 160 -7.94 -76.98 16.37
N PRO A 161 -6.71 -76.86 15.81
CA PRO A 161 -5.76 -77.96 15.81
C PRO A 161 -5.29 -78.34 17.22
N TYR A 162 -5.15 -77.37 18.13
CA TYR A 162 -4.78 -77.65 19.52
C TYR A 162 -5.84 -78.49 20.24
N PHE A 163 -7.13 -78.20 20.01
CA PHE A 163 -8.22 -78.96 20.60
C PHE A 163 -8.32 -80.38 20.02
N VAL A 164 -8.14 -80.53 18.70
CA VAL A 164 -8.07 -81.85 18.06
C VAL A 164 -6.89 -82.65 18.62
N TYR A 165 -5.73 -82.02 18.72
CA TYR A 165 -4.53 -82.60 19.32
C TYR A 165 -4.78 -83.07 20.77
N PHE A 166 -5.38 -82.21 21.59
CA PHE A 166 -5.74 -82.51 22.97
C PHE A 166 -6.65 -83.73 23.08
N LEU A 167 -7.71 -83.80 22.26
CA LEU A 167 -8.65 -84.93 22.25
C LEU A 167 -7.98 -86.25 21.82
N VAL A 168 -7.11 -86.20 20.80
CA VAL A 168 -6.38 -87.37 20.31
C VAL A 168 -5.50 -87.97 21.40
N ILE A 169 -4.82 -87.12 22.17
CA ILE A 169 -3.94 -87.58 23.24
C ILE A 169 -4.75 -88.06 24.45
N LEU A 170 -5.82 -87.34 24.82
CA LEU A 170 -6.70 -87.73 25.93
C LEU A 170 -7.26 -89.14 25.75
N ARG A 171 -7.58 -89.53 24.51
CA ARG A 171 -8.07 -90.88 24.18
C ARG A 171 -7.01 -91.97 24.27
N LYS A 172 -5.72 -91.65 24.08
CA LYS A 172 -4.62 -92.63 24.04
C LYS A 172 -3.82 -92.73 25.36
N SER A 173 -3.97 -91.80 26.31
CA SER A 173 -3.19 -91.77 27.56
C SER A 173 -3.72 -92.77 28.61
N GLY A 174 -2.84 -93.62 29.16
CA GLY A 174 -3.12 -94.45 30.35
C GLY A 174 -3.06 -93.66 31.66
N SER A 175 -3.54 -94.25 32.77
CA SER A 175 -3.73 -93.59 34.07
C SER A 175 -2.44 -93.11 34.78
N GLU A 176 -1.28 -93.73 34.53
CA GLU A 176 -0.01 -93.35 35.19
C GLU A 176 0.69 -92.13 34.56
N GLN A 177 0.30 -91.66 33.38
CA GLN A 177 1.04 -90.63 32.61
C GLN A 177 0.31 -89.29 32.48
N VAL A 178 -0.80 -89.16 33.19
CA VAL A 178 -1.71 -87.99 33.16
C VAL A 178 -1.01 -86.71 33.65
N SER A 179 -0.09 -86.81 34.63
CA SER A 179 0.59 -85.63 35.21
C SER A 179 1.57 -84.94 34.27
N LEU A 180 2.40 -85.69 33.51
CA LEU A 180 3.35 -85.13 32.54
C LEU A 180 2.60 -84.51 31.34
N PHE A 181 1.49 -85.13 30.95
CA PHE A 181 0.57 -84.59 29.95
C PHE A 181 0.01 -83.24 30.39
N PHE A 182 -0.52 -83.10 31.60
CA PHE A 182 -1.02 -81.81 32.08
C PHE A 182 0.06 -80.74 32.17
N LEU A 183 1.27 -81.08 32.64
CA LEU A 183 2.38 -80.11 32.75
C LEU A 183 2.81 -79.55 31.39
N SER A 184 2.94 -80.42 30.37
CA SER A 184 3.26 -79.99 29.01
C SER A 184 2.16 -79.13 28.38
N HIS A 185 0.88 -79.39 28.67
CA HIS A 185 -0.24 -78.58 28.17
C HIS A 185 -0.31 -77.21 28.85
N ILE A 186 0.00 -77.13 30.15
CA ILE A 186 0.15 -75.85 30.85
C ILE A 186 1.26 -75.03 30.17
N LEU A 187 2.42 -75.63 29.87
CA LEU A 187 3.50 -74.94 29.17
C LEU A 187 3.09 -74.45 27.77
N VAL A 188 2.34 -75.25 27.01
CA VAL A 188 1.80 -74.87 25.70
C VAL A 188 0.85 -73.69 25.82
N LEU A 189 -0.09 -73.73 26.77
CA LEU A 189 -1.08 -72.66 26.97
C LEU A 189 -0.42 -71.36 27.43
N VAL A 190 0.58 -71.43 28.33
CA VAL A 190 1.33 -70.25 28.79
C VAL A 190 2.13 -69.65 27.64
N THR A 191 2.87 -70.47 26.88
CA THR A 191 3.66 -70.00 25.74
C THR A 191 2.77 -69.41 24.65
N LEU A 192 1.62 -70.05 24.37
CA LEU A 192 0.61 -69.53 23.44
C LEU A 192 0.08 -68.17 23.91
N GLY A 193 -0.24 -68.02 25.20
CA GLY A 193 -0.68 -66.75 25.78
C GLY A 193 0.34 -65.63 25.56
N ILE A 194 1.63 -65.90 25.83
CA ILE A 194 2.72 -64.95 25.62
C ILE A 194 2.85 -64.58 24.14
N CYS A 195 2.87 -65.57 23.24
CA CYS A 195 2.98 -65.33 21.80
C CYS A 195 1.79 -64.54 21.23
N LEU A 196 0.57 -64.80 21.70
CA LEU A 196 -0.62 -64.04 21.28
C LEU A 196 -0.59 -62.61 21.83
N MET A 197 -0.15 -62.39 23.07
CA MET A 197 0.05 -61.05 23.62
C MET A 197 1.13 -60.28 22.84
N ALA A 198 2.24 -60.93 22.49
CA ALA A 198 3.30 -60.34 21.68
C ALA A 198 2.82 -59.99 20.26
N ALA A 199 2.03 -60.86 19.62
CA ALA A 199 1.43 -60.60 18.32
C ALA A 199 0.44 -59.41 18.37
N GLU A 200 -0.43 -59.38 19.37
CA GLU A 200 -1.41 -58.30 19.57
C GLU A 200 -0.75 -56.95 19.84
N THR A 201 0.29 -56.92 20.69
CA THR A 201 1.04 -55.68 20.97
C THR A 201 1.77 -55.17 19.73
N ASN A 202 2.42 -56.04 18.97
CA ASN A 202 3.08 -55.69 17.71
C ASN A 202 2.08 -55.12 16.69
N HIS A 203 0.92 -55.76 16.53
CA HIS A 203 -0.15 -55.25 15.66
C HIS A 203 -0.63 -53.85 16.11
N ARG A 204 -0.87 -53.65 17.42
CA ARG A 204 -1.30 -52.35 17.96
C ARG A 204 -0.27 -51.24 17.78
N LEU A 205 1.02 -51.54 17.93
CA LEU A 205 2.10 -50.59 17.70
C LEU A 205 2.12 -50.13 16.24
N ARG A 206 2.02 -51.07 15.29
CA ARG A 206 1.97 -50.76 13.85
C ARG A 206 0.76 -49.91 13.47
N MET A 207 -0.40 -50.20 14.06
CA MET A 207 -1.59 -49.38 13.87
C MET A 207 -1.39 -47.94 14.35
N LYS A 208 -0.72 -47.76 15.50
CA LYS A 208 -0.39 -46.41 16.02
C LYS A 208 0.61 -45.69 15.12
N GLU A 209 1.67 -46.37 14.66
CA GLU A 209 2.67 -45.81 13.75
C GLU A 209 2.05 -45.37 12.42
N TYR A 210 1.20 -46.21 11.82
CA TYR A 210 0.49 -45.89 10.59
C TYR A 210 -0.38 -44.64 10.75
N LYS A 211 -1.20 -44.58 11.82
CA LYS A 211 -2.03 -43.40 12.10
C LYS A 211 -1.20 -42.13 12.31
N ALA A 212 -0.10 -42.23 13.06
CA ALA A 212 0.79 -41.10 13.29
C ALA A 212 1.42 -40.58 11.98
N ARG A 213 1.90 -41.48 11.12
CA ARG A 213 2.45 -41.14 9.80
C ARG A 213 1.41 -40.46 8.91
N LYS A 214 0.20 -41.02 8.84
CA LYS A 214 -0.90 -40.44 8.04
C LYS A 214 -1.26 -39.03 8.52
N THR A 215 -1.40 -38.82 9.83
CA THR A 215 -1.66 -37.48 10.39
C THR A 215 -0.51 -36.51 10.14
N LEU A 216 0.74 -36.98 10.17
CA LEU A 216 1.91 -36.15 9.89
C LEU A 216 1.95 -35.72 8.41
N GLU A 217 1.64 -36.61 7.48
CA GLU A 217 1.56 -36.27 6.06
C GLU A 217 0.42 -35.28 5.79
N GLU A 218 -0.77 -35.51 6.35
CA GLU A 218 -1.91 -34.59 6.22
C GLU A 218 -1.60 -33.20 6.78
N THR A 219 -0.97 -33.11 7.95
CA THR A 219 -0.59 -31.83 8.56
C THR A 219 0.52 -31.13 7.78
N LYS A 220 1.52 -31.87 7.29
CA LYS A 220 2.58 -31.33 6.43
C LYS A 220 2.01 -30.73 5.13
N MET A 221 1.09 -31.44 4.47
CA MET A 221 0.42 -30.92 3.26
C MET A 221 -0.39 -29.66 3.56
N LYS A 222 -1.13 -29.62 4.67
CA LYS A 222 -1.88 -28.43 5.10
C LYS A 222 -0.95 -27.24 5.36
N LEU A 223 0.15 -27.45 6.08
CA LEU A 223 1.12 -26.39 6.39
C LEU A 223 1.80 -25.86 5.13
N GLN A 224 2.20 -26.72 4.20
CA GLN A 224 2.76 -26.31 2.91
C GLN A 224 1.78 -25.49 2.08
N LYS A 225 0.50 -25.88 2.07
CA LYS A 225 -0.56 -25.13 1.40
C LYS A 225 -0.73 -23.73 2.02
N GLN A 226 -0.82 -23.64 3.34
CA GLN A 226 -0.94 -22.36 4.05
C GLN A 226 0.27 -21.44 3.83
N ALA A 227 1.49 -21.99 3.87
CA ALA A 227 2.71 -21.23 3.60
C ALA A 227 2.72 -20.64 2.17
N ARG A 228 2.25 -21.41 1.18
CA ARG A 228 2.11 -20.95 -0.20
C ARG A 228 1.06 -19.86 -0.34
N GLU A 229 -0.13 -20.05 0.23
CA GLU A 229 -1.20 -19.04 0.22
C GLU A 229 -0.76 -17.73 0.89
N LEU A 230 -0.04 -17.81 2.00
CA LEU A 230 0.51 -16.63 2.68
C LEU A 230 1.56 -15.92 1.82
N ALA A 231 2.47 -16.66 1.20
CA ALA A 231 3.48 -16.11 0.31
C ALA A 231 2.85 -15.41 -0.91
N GLU A 232 1.82 -16.02 -1.52
CA GLU A 232 1.06 -15.43 -2.62
C GLU A 232 0.33 -14.14 -2.18
N ARG A 233 -0.32 -14.13 -1.01
CA ARG A 233 -0.96 -12.91 -0.46
C ARG A 233 0.04 -11.79 -0.17
N VAL A 234 1.21 -12.12 0.39
CA VAL A 234 2.27 -11.14 0.66
C VAL A 234 2.82 -10.59 -0.66
N ALA A 235 3.03 -11.44 -1.67
CA ALA A 235 3.49 -11.01 -2.99
C ALA A 235 2.45 -10.11 -3.69
N GLU A 236 1.18 -10.48 -3.65
CA GLU A 236 0.07 -9.70 -4.21
C GLU A 236 -0.04 -8.32 -3.52
N SER A 237 -0.03 -8.31 -2.19
CA SER A 237 -0.08 -7.09 -1.39
C SER A 237 1.11 -6.17 -1.71
N ARG A 238 2.34 -6.71 -1.75
CA ARG A 238 3.55 -5.96 -2.09
C ARG A 238 3.49 -5.39 -3.51
N MET A 239 3.01 -6.16 -4.48
CA MET A 239 2.84 -5.71 -5.86
C MET A 239 1.81 -4.59 -5.97
N ARG A 240 0.68 -4.70 -5.27
CA ARG A 240 -0.37 -3.68 -5.24
C ARG A 240 0.15 -2.36 -4.67
N TYR A 241 0.88 -2.41 -3.55
CA TYR A 241 1.48 -1.19 -2.98
C TYR A 241 2.52 -0.57 -3.91
N ARG A 242 3.39 -1.37 -4.53
CA ARG A 242 4.34 -0.86 -5.53
C ARG A 242 3.61 -0.16 -6.67
N GLN A 243 2.56 -0.76 -7.26
CA GLN A 243 1.82 -0.12 -8.34
C GLN A 243 1.18 1.21 -7.95
N LEU A 244 0.66 1.33 -6.72
CA LEU A 244 0.09 2.58 -6.23
C LEU A 244 1.15 3.68 -6.09
N VAL A 245 2.31 3.33 -5.53
CA VAL A 245 3.40 4.29 -5.29
C VAL A 245 4.08 4.70 -6.60
N GLU A 246 4.34 3.75 -7.51
CA GLU A 246 4.99 4.05 -8.79
C GLU A 246 4.09 4.84 -9.75
N ARG A 247 2.75 4.72 -9.64
CA ARG A 247 1.79 5.43 -10.50
C ARG A 247 1.22 6.71 -9.89
N MET A 248 1.68 7.11 -8.70
CA MET A 248 1.27 8.36 -8.09
C MET A 248 1.75 9.55 -8.92
N ASN A 249 0.92 10.60 -9.03
CA ASN A 249 1.27 11.80 -9.79
C ASN A 249 2.34 12.66 -9.10
N ASP A 250 2.41 12.58 -7.77
CA ASP A 250 3.44 13.21 -6.95
C ASP A 250 4.68 12.32 -6.87
N CYS A 251 5.82 12.99 -6.72
CA CYS A 251 7.08 12.31 -6.48
C CYS A 251 7.14 11.84 -5.02
N LEU A 252 7.64 10.63 -4.80
CA LEU A 252 7.86 10.10 -3.46
C LEU A 252 9.34 9.77 -3.30
N GLY A 253 9.93 10.27 -2.22
CA GLY A 253 11.27 9.91 -1.77
C GLY A 253 11.24 9.40 -0.34
N VAL A 254 12.02 8.37 -0.05
CA VAL A 254 12.29 7.90 1.31
C VAL A 254 13.78 8.02 1.54
N SER A 255 14.14 8.69 2.64
CA SER A 255 15.52 8.81 3.10
C SER A 255 15.74 7.97 4.36
N GLY A 256 16.96 7.49 4.55
CA GLY A 256 17.40 6.84 5.79
C GLY A 256 17.69 7.84 6.92
N PRO A 257 18.28 7.37 8.03
CA PRO A 257 18.56 8.17 9.22
C PRO A 257 19.54 9.32 8.97
N ASP A 258 20.44 9.15 8.01
CA ASP A 258 21.50 10.11 7.66
C ASP A 258 21.11 10.99 6.46
N GLY A 259 19.86 10.85 5.95
CA GLY A 259 19.32 11.66 4.85
C GLY A 259 19.64 11.13 3.44
N GLU A 260 20.28 9.97 3.36
CA GLU A 260 20.55 9.22 2.14
C GLU A 260 19.27 8.66 1.54
N ILE A 261 19.09 8.76 0.22
CA ILE A 261 17.91 8.26 -0.47
C ILE A 261 17.93 6.72 -0.49
N VAL A 262 16.91 6.11 0.11
CA VAL A 262 16.73 4.64 0.15
C VAL A 262 15.69 4.19 -0.87
N TYR A 263 14.74 5.06 -1.24
CA TYR A 263 13.73 4.75 -2.25
C TYR A 263 13.22 6.02 -2.94
N VAL A 264 12.93 5.91 -4.24
CA VAL A 264 12.20 6.90 -5.03
C VAL A 264 11.27 6.20 -6.02
N ASN A 265 10.10 6.80 -6.25
CA ASN A 265 9.18 6.31 -7.28
C ASN A 265 9.60 6.74 -8.70
N ASP A 266 9.01 6.12 -9.72
CA ASP A 266 9.30 6.38 -11.13
C ASP A 266 9.02 7.85 -11.49
N ARG A 267 7.99 8.45 -10.89
CA ARG A 267 7.65 9.87 -11.07
C ARG A 267 8.78 10.82 -10.69
N MET A 268 9.50 10.53 -9.60
CA MET A 268 10.68 11.31 -9.19
C MET A 268 11.82 11.20 -10.20
N CYS A 269 12.03 9.99 -10.76
CA CYS A 269 13.01 9.75 -11.81
C CYS A 269 12.69 10.57 -13.06
N GLU A 270 11.43 10.59 -13.48
CA GLU A 270 10.95 11.41 -14.61
C GLU A 270 11.13 12.91 -14.36
N LEU A 271 10.83 13.38 -13.13
CA LEU A 271 10.90 14.80 -12.79
C LEU A 271 12.34 15.32 -12.88
N LEU A 272 13.32 14.57 -12.34
CA LEU A 272 14.72 14.96 -12.36
C LEU A 272 15.47 14.54 -13.63
N GLY A 273 14.89 13.63 -14.43
CA GLY A 273 15.57 13.02 -15.58
C GLY A 273 16.78 12.18 -15.18
N LEU A 274 16.75 11.62 -13.97
CA LEU A 274 17.81 10.77 -13.42
C LEU A 274 17.29 9.34 -13.24
N SER A 275 18.17 8.36 -13.37
CA SER A 275 17.84 6.98 -13.03
C SER A 275 17.76 6.79 -11.52
N ARG A 276 16.98 5.78 -11.08
CA ARG A 276 16.89 5.40 -9.67
C ARG A 276 18.27 5.10 -9.08
N GLU A 277 19.13 4.41 -9.83
CA GLU A 277 20.47 4.02 -9.38
C GLU A 277 21.39 5.22 -9.11
N GLU A 278 21.24 6.30 -9.88
CA GLU A 278 22.00 7.54 -9.68
C GLU A 278 21.52 8.36 -8.47
N MET A 279 20.29 8.13 -8.00
CA MET A 279 19.72 8.82 -6.84
C MET A 279 19.95 8.06 -5.52
N LEU A 280 19.89 6.72 -5.56
CA LEU A 280 20.02 5.90 -4.37
C LEU A 280 21.39 6.08 -3.67
N GLY A 281 21.37 6.18 -2.35
CA GLY A 281 22.55 6.35 -1.51
C GLY A 281 23.13 7.77 -1.46
N ARG A 282 22.65 8.70 -2.29
CA ARG A 282 23.03 10.12 -2.23
C ARG A 282 22.14 10.87 -1.26
N HIS A 283 22.63 11.99 -0.74
CA HIS A 283 21.84 12.81 0.18
C HIS A 283 20.79 13.62 -0.60
N PHE A 284 19.54 13.66 -0.11
CA PHE A 284 18.44 14.33 -0.83
C PHE A 284 18.70 15.82 -1.12
N SER A 285 19.47 16.49 -0.27
CA SER A 285 19.83 17.91 -0.44
C SER A 285 20.82 18.18 -1.58
N GLU A 286 21.41 17.15 -2.20
CA GLU A 286 22.28 17.30 -3.37
C GLU A 286 21.53 17.67 -4.65
N PHE A 287 20.22 17.43 -4.70
CA PHE A 287 19.37 17.72 -5.87
C PHE A 287 18.72 19.11 -5.79
N MET A 288 19.26 20.00 -4.96
CA MET A 288 18.72 21.33 -4.65
C MET A 288 19.75 22.42 -4.89
N ASP A 289 19.27 23.63 -5.20
CA ASP A 289 20.12 24.82 -5.26
C ASP A 289 20.50 25.35 -3.86
N GLY A 290 21.52 26.20 -3.78
CA GLY A 290 22.23 26.54 -2.53
C GLY A 290 21.33 26.95 -1.35
N LEU A 291 20.35 27.85 -1.57
CA LEU A 291 19.43 28.27 -0.51
C LEU A 291 18.40 27.18 -0.18
N ALA A 292 17.92 26.44 -1.17
CA ALA A 292 17.02 25.31 -0.95
C ALA A 292 17.70 24.17 -0.16
N LYS A 293 19.00 23.94 -0.40
CA LYS A 293 19.82 22.95 0.31
C LYS A 293 19.89 23.23 1.81
N VAL A 294 20.24 24.45 2.20
CA VAL A 294 20.33 24.87 3.61
C VAL A 294 18.97 24.75 4.31
N ARG A 295 17.89 25.14 3.61
CA ARG A 295 16.53 24.98 4.14
C ARG A 295 16.19 23.50 4.35
N ALA A 296 16.49 22.63 3.39
CA ALA A 296 16.19 21.21 3.50
C ALA A 296 16.92 20.51 4.65
N GLU A 297 18.17 20.89 4.93
CA GLU A 297 18.94 20.39 6.07
C GLU A 297 18.31 20.81 7.41
N LYS A 298 17.92 22.09 7.54
CA LYS A 298 17.20 22.58 8.73
C LYS A 298 15.86 21.86 8.94
N GLU A 299 15.14 21.61 7.85
CA GLU A 299 13.86 20.90 7.87
C GLU A 299 14.01 19.39 8.14
N PHE A 300 15.16 18.79 7.81
CA PHE A 300 15.49 17.42 8.20
C PHE A 300 15.73 17.30 9.70
N GLU A 301 16.48 18.24 10.30
CA GLU A 301 16.71 18.25 11.76
C GLU A 301 15.41 18.48 12.55
N LYS A 302 14.49 19.31 12.05
CA LYS A 302 13.14 19.44 12.64
C LYS A 302 12.38 18.12 12.65
N ARG A 303 12.48 17.32 11.58
CA ARG A 303 11.83 16.01 11.48
C ARG A 303 12.44 15.01 12.46
N LYS A 304 13.76 15.01 12.65
CA LYS A 304 14.41 14.22 13.72
C LYS A 304 13.88 14.59 15.10
N ALA A 305 13.55 15.85 15.33
CA ALA A 305 12.92 16.34 16.56
C ALA A 305 11.39 16.09 16.63
N GLY A 306 10.80 15.35 15.69
CA GLY A 306 9.38 14.98 15.68
C GLY A 306 8.42 16.06 15.16
N GLN A 307 8.93 17.12 14.54
CA GLN A 307 8.11 18.18 13.95
C GLN A 307 7.80 17.89 12.48
N ARG A 308 6.55 18.16 12.06
CA ARG A 308 6.16 18.07 10.64
C ARG A 308 6.83 19.18 9.83
N SER A 309 7.20 18.87 8.59
CA SER A 309 7.87 19.80 7.69
C SER A 309 7.14 19.88 6.35
N ALA A 310 6.77 21.09 5.95
CA ALA A 310 6.23 21.39 4.63
C ALA A 310 6.78 22.74 4.15
N TYR A 311 7.44 22.75 2.99
CA TYR A 311 8.11 23.97 2.47
C TYR A 311 8.22 23.97 0.95
N GLU A 312 8.23 25.17 0.36
CA GLU A 312 8.61 25.39 -1.04
C GLU A 312 10.13 25.31 -1.20
N ALA A 313 10.57 24.62 -2.24
CA ALA A 313 11.96 24.45 -2.64
C ALA A 313 12.09 24.39 -4.16
N CYS A 314 13.33 24.47 -4.65
CA CYS A 314 13.66 24.27 -6.05
C CYS A 314 14.56 23.05 -6.20
N LEU A 315 14.12 22.07 -6.99
CA LEU A 315 14.95 20.94 -7.38
C LEU A 315 15.69 21.23 -8.68
N GLN A 316 16.84 20.58 -8.87
CA GLN A 316 17.60 20.65 -10.11
C GLN A 316 17.50 19.32 -10.86
N ASP A 317 17.06 19.38 -12.11
CA ASP A 317 17.11 18.22 -13.01
C ASP A 317 18.54 17.94 -13.52
N HIS A 318 18.71 16.84 -14.26
CA HIS A 318 19.99 16.44 -14.86
C HIS A 318 20.61 17.51 -15.79
N SER A 319 19.80 18.45 -16.31
CA SER A 319 20.25 19.56 -17.16
C SER A 319 20.62 20.82 -16.35
N GLY A 320 20.40 20.81 -15.04
CA GLY A 320 20.57 21.96 -14.15
C GLY A 320 19.37 22.92 -14.14
N SER A 321 18.26 22.55 -14.76
CA SER A 321 17.04 23.36 -14.76
C SER A 321 16.37 23.31 -13.39
N SER A 322 15.91 24.48 -12.93
CA SER A 322 15.25 24.64 -11.63
C SER A 322 13.75 24.34 -11.73
N ILE A 323 13.29 23.36 -10.98
CA ILE A 323 11.89 22.91 -10.91
C ILE A 323 11.33 23.32 -9.55
N PRO A 324 10.35 24.24 -9.49
CA PRO A 324 9.72 24.64 -8.24
C PRO A 324 8.82 23.51 -7.73
N VAL A 325 9.01 23.14 -6.46
CA VAL A 325 8.27 22.06 -5.80
C VAL A 325 7.81 22.46 -4.40
N ILE A 326 6.78 21.79 -3.91
CA ILE A 326 6.45 21.74 -2.48
C ILE A 326 6.88 20.39 -1.94
N ILE A 327 7.64 20.39 -0.85
CA ILE A 327 8.12 19.18 -0.18
C ILE A 327 7.39 19.05 1.14
N SER A 328 6.55 18.02 1.25
CA SER A 328 5.86 17.64 2.48
C SER A 328 6.50 16.37 3.01
N ALA A 329 7.15 16.46 4.16
CA ALA A 329 7.93 15.36 4.70
C ALA A 329 7.61 15.06 6.17
N GLU A 330 7.55 13.76 6.48
CA GLU A 330 7.31 13.24 7.82
C GLU A 330 8.40 12.25 8.23
N ALA A 331 8.61 12.13 9.55
CA ALA A 331 9.56 11.20 10.12
C ALA A 331 9.04 9.76 10.06
N LEU A 332 9.93 8.83 9.70
CA LEU A 332 9.71 7.39 9.85
C LEU A 332 10.33 6.96 11.18
N LEU A 333 9.52 6.37 12.05
CA LEU A 333 9.93 5.91 13.38
C LEU A 333 9.86 4.37 13.45
N ASP A 334 10.74 3.75 14.23
CA ASP A 334 10.63 2.33 14.57
C ASP A 334 9.58 2.07 15.67
N GLU A 335 9.35 0.81 16.02
CA GLU A 335 8.42 0.40 17.09
C GLU A 335 8.78 0.98 18.48
N LYS A 336 10.02 1.45 18.67
CA LYS A 336 10.51 2.06 19.91
C LYS A 336 10.48 3.59 19.85
N GLY A 337 9.99 4.19 18.77
CA GLY A 337 9.93 5.64 18.56
C GLY A 337 11.25 6.28 18.13
N LEU A 338 12.25 5.50 17.73
CA LEU A 338 13.52 6.01 17.22
C LEU A 338 13.41 6.39 15.74
N PHE A 339 14.04 7.50 15.37
CA PHE A 339 14.08 7.99 13.99
C PHE A 339 14.86 7.02 13.08
N GLN A 340 14.19 6.48 12.07
CA GLN A 340 14.73 5.60 11.04
C GLN A 340 14.93 6.32 9.70
N GLY A 341 14.49 7.56 9.59
CA GLY A 341 14.56 8.35 8.37
C GLY A 341 13.30 9.15 8.14
N SER A 342 13.00 9.44 6.88
CA SER A 342 11.84 10.25 6.54
C SER A 342 11.26 9.83 5.20
N PHE A 343 9.96 10.00 5.04
CA PHE A 343 9.34 9.97 3.72
C PHE A 343 8.89 11.38 3.34
N ALA A 344 9.05 11.73 2.08
CA ALA A 344 8.72 13.02 1.52
C ALA A 344 7.86 12.83 0.27
N VAL A 345 6.74 13.53 0.23
CA VAL A 345 5.95 13.74 -0.99
C VAL A 345 6.37 15.08 -1.57
N ILE A 346 6.76 15.06 -2.84
CA ILE A 346 7.23 16.23 -3.58
C ILE A 346 6.26 16.49 -4.72
N THR A 347 5.62 17.65 -4.69
CA THR A 347 4.63 18.08 -5.68
C THR A 347 5.23 19.15 -6.58
N ASP A 348 5.21 18.92 -7.89
CA ASP A 348 5.62 19.91 -8.90
C ASP A 348 4.56 21.02 -9.00
N ILE A 349 4.98 22.25 -8.68
CA ILE A 349 4.12 23.45 -8.71
C ILE A 349 4.43 24.35 -9.92
N SER A 350 5.15 23.85 -10.91
CA SER A 350 5.51 24.60 -12.13
C SER A 350 4.29 25.15 -12.85
N SER A 351 3.23 24.35 -12.99
CA SER A 351 1.98 24.76 -13.65
C SER A 351 1.29 25.88 -12.86
N GLN A 352 1.25 25.76 -11.54
CA GLN A 352 0.68 26.77 -10.63
C GLN A 352 1.47 28.08 -10.71
N LYS A 353 2.81 28.06 -10.56
CA LYS A 353 3.64 29.27 -10.67
C LYS A 353 3.53 29.91 -12.06
N ARG A 354 3.40 29.13 -13.15
CA ARG A 354 3.14 29.68 -14.49
C ARG A 354 1.77 30.33 -14.59
N ALA A 355 0.74 29.74 -14.01
CA ALA A 355 -0.61 30.32 -13.98
C ALA A 355 -0.64 31.63 -13.18
N GLU A 356 -0.02 31.66 -12.00
CA GLU A 356 0.13 32.87 -11.17
C GLU A 356 0.84 33.99 -11.94
N ARG A 357 1.95 33.69 -12.63
CA ARG A 357 2.65 34.66 -13.49
C ARG A 357 1.77 35.17 -14.65
N ARG A 358 1.02 34.28 -15.30
CA ARG A 358 0.09 34.68 -16.39
C ARG A 358 -1.02 35.57 -15.86
N ILE A 359 -1.60 35.26 -14.70
CA ILE A 359 -2.62 36.09 -14.07
C ILE A 359 -2.04 37.47 -13.79
N ALA A 360 -0.86 37.56 -13.16
CA ALA A 360 -0.20 38.84 -12.90
C ALA A 360 0.04 39.64 -14.20
N GLN A 361 0.48 38.99 -15.27
CA GLN A 361 0.69 39.63 -16.57
C GLN A 361 -0.63 40.14 -17.19
N LEU A 362 -1.68 39.32 -17.19
CA LEU A 362 -2.99 39.71 -17.71
C LEU A 362 -3.60 40.87 -16.90
N THR A 363 -3.41 40.88 -15.58
CA THR A 363 -3.83 42.00 -14.73
C THR A 363 -3.09 43.28 -15.10
N HIS A 364 -1.78 43.21 -15.40
CA HIS A 364 -1.00 44.34 -15.89
C HIS A 364 -1.52 44.88 -17.23
N GLU A 365 -1.76 43.99 -18.20
CA GLU A 365 -2.29 44.35 -19.53
C GLU A 365 -3.69 44.97 -19.44
N LEU A 366 -4.56 44.42 -18.59
CA LEU A 366 -5.92 44.92 -18.36
C LEU A 366 -5.89 46.32 -17.75
N LEU A 367 -5.03 46.57 -16.76
CA LEU A 367 -4.91 47.88 -16.13
C LEU A 367 -4.42 48.94 -17.13
N ARG A 368 -3.43 48.61 -17.99
CA ARG A 368 -3.01 49.49 -19.08
C ARG A 368 -4.13 49.76 -20.09
N ALA A 369 -4.87 48.73 -20.49
CA ALA A 369 -6.00 48.88 -21.42
C ALA A 369 -7.10 49.80 -20.86
N LEU A 370 -7.41 49.67 -19.56
CA LEU A 370 -8.36 50.55 -18.88
C LEU A 370 -7.92 52.02 -18.86
N GLU A 371 -6.65 52.31 -18.60
CA GLU A 371 -6.15 53.69 -18.63
C GLU A 371 -6.16 54.28 -20.05
N ASN A 372 -5.81 53.47 -21.05
CA ASN A 372 -5.89 53.88 -22.46
C ASN A 372 -7.33 54.19 -22.88
N GLU A 373 -8.30 53.39 -22.46
CA GLU A 373 -9.70 53.63 -22.77
C GLU A 373 -10.23 54.88 -22.06
N ARG A 374 -9.86 55.10 -20.79
CA ARG A 374 -10.18 56.36 -20.09
C ARG A 374 -9.59 57.57 -20.79
N HIS A 375 -8.38 57.45 -21.32
CA HIS A 375 -7.75 58.53 -22.08
C HIS A 375 -8.46 58.79 -23.42
N ARG A 376 -8.87 57.74 -24.13
CA ARG A 376 -9.66 57.86 -25.36
C ARG A 376 -10.99 58.56 -25.09
N ILE A 377 -11.75 58.10 -24.09
CA ILE A 377 -13.05 58.70 -23.73
C ILE A 377 -12.88 60.16 -23.31
N ALA A 378 -11.88 60.48 -22.48
CA ALA A 378 -11.63 61.86 -22.06
C ALA A 378 -11.31 62.77 -23.25
N ARG A 379 -10.51 62.31 -24.22
CA ARG A 379 -10.25 63.04 -25.46
C ARG A 379 -11.52 63.20 -26.31
N ASP A 380 -12.27 62.12 -26.55
CA ASP A 380 -13.48 62.18 -27.37
C ASP A 380 -14.53 63.14 -26.79
N LEU A 381 -14.71 63.14 -25.46
CA LEU A 381 -15.59 64.09 -24.77
C LEU A 381 -15.10 65.53 -24.93
N HIS A 382 -13.81 65.77 -24.65
CA HIS A 382 -13.25 67.11 -24.65
C HIS A 382 -13.16 67.73 -26.04
N ASP A 383 -12.69 66.98 -27.03
CA ASP A 383 -12.37 67.50 -28.35
C ASP A 383 -13.57 67.52 -29.29
N HIS A 384 -14.51 66.57 -29.16
CA HIS A 384 -15.68 66.54 -30.03
C HIS A 384 -16.91 67.13 -29.32
N VAL A 385 -17.34 66.51 -28.23
CA VAL A 385 -18.63 66.87 -27.61
C VAL A 385 -18.59 68.27 -26.96
N ALA A 386 -17.52 68.62 -26.26
CA ALA A 386 -17.40 69.94 -25.64
C ALA A 386 -17.32 71.07 -26.68
N GLN A 387 -16.65 70.82 -27.82
CA GLN A 387 -16.53 71.79 -28.91
C GLN A 387 -17.87 72.00 -29.64
N ASP A 388 -18.60 70.92 -29.92
CA ASP A 388 -19.94 70.99 -30.54
C ASP A 388 -20.92 71.78 -29.67
N LEU A 389 -20.96 71.47 -28.36
CA LEU A 389 -21.79 72.20 -27.41
C LEU A 389 -21.38 73.67 -27.29
N SER A 390 -20.07 73.97 -27.31
CA SER A 390 -19.57 75.35 -27.29
C SER A 390 -20.00 76.12 -28.54
N SER A 391 -19.98 75.48 -29.71
CA SER A 391 -20.44 76.05 -30.98
C SER A 391 -21.94 76.34 -30.96
N LEU A 392 -22.75 75.40 -30.44
CA LEU A 392 -24.18 75.60 -30.24
C LEU A 392 -24.48 76.75 -29.27
N ARG A 393 -23.72 76.85 -28.17
CA ARG A 393 -23.85 77.95 -27.20
C ARG A 393 -23.61 79.30 -27.87
N ILE A 394 -22.54 79.42 -28.66
CA ILE A 394 -22.20 80.65 -29.40
C ILE A 394 -23.34 81.01 -30.38
N ALA A 395 -23.89 80.03 -31.11
CA ALA A 395 -25.01 80.26 -32.02
C ALA A 395 -26.28 80.76 -31.30
N PHE A 396 -26.59 80.23 -30.11
CA PHE A 396 -27.71 80.72 -29.29
C PHE A 396 -27.43 82.11 -28.69
N GLU A 397 -26.19 82.42 -28.31
CA GLU A 397 -25.81 83.76 -27.86
C GLU A 397 -25.97 84.79 -28.97
N ASP A 398 -25.50 84.49 -30.18
CA ASP A 398 -25.63 85.36 -31.36
C ASP A 398 -27.11 85.59 -31.71
N MET A 399 -27.93 84.52 -31.75
CA MET A 399 -29.36 84.63 -31.96
C MET A 399 -30.04 85.50 -30.89
N ALA A 400 -29.62 85.40 -29.63
CA ALA A 400 -30.16 86.23 -28.55
C ALA A 400 -29.75 87.71 -28.65
N MET A 401 -28.63 88.03 -29.33
CA MET A 401 -28.20 89.40 -29.62
C MET A 401 -29.00 90.04 -30.76
N GLN A 402 -29.45 89.26 -31.74
CA GLN A 402 -30.24 89.73 -32.88
C GLN A 402 -31.73 89.98 -32.56
N LEU A 403 -32.22 89.50 -31.42
CA LEU A 403 -33.62 89.62 -30.99
C LEU A 403 -33.89 90.90 -30.20
N GLU A 404 -35.09 91.48 -30.37
CA GLU A 404 -35.51 92.68 -29.66
C GLU A 404 -35.46 92.56 -28.13
N SER A 405 -35.10 93.66 -27.48
CA SER A 405 -35.03 93.75 -26.02
C SER A 405 -36.40 93.56 -25.37
N GLY A 406 -36.53 92.54 -24.51
CA GLY A 406 -37.78 92.20 -23.80
C GLY A 406 -38.60 91.07 -24.43
N SER A 407 -38.27 90.65 -25.65
CA SER A 407 -38.96 89.54 -26.32
C SER A 407 -38.94 88.24 -25.48
N PRO A 408 -40.06 87.52 -25.34
CA PRO A 408 -40.11 86.21 -24.69
C PRO A 408 -39.13 85.21 -25.31
N ILE A 409 -38.95 85.28 -26.63
CA ILE A 409 -38.04 84.42 -27.39
C ILE A 409 -36.58 84.68 -26.97
N ARG A 410 -36.18 85.96 -26.83
CA ARG A 410 -34.84 86.32 -26.36
C ARG A 410 -34.54 85.72 -24.99
N ARG A 411 -35.49 85.81 -24.05
CA ARG A 411 -35.35 85.22 -22.70
C ARG A 411 -35.20 83.70 -22.77
N GLN A 412 -35.94 83.02 -23.64
CA GLN A 412 -35.87 81.58 -23.84
C GLN A 412 -34.53 81.17 -24.47
N THR A 413 -34.04 81.90 -25.47
CA THR A 413 -32.72 81.68 -26.11
C THR A 413 -31.57 81.88 -25.11
N SER A 414 -31.59 82.94 -24.30
CA SER A 414 -30.59 83.16 -23.24
C SER A 414 -30.67 82.12 -22.12
N HIS A 415 -31.84 81.53 -21.88
CA HIS A 415 -31.97 80.40 -20.94
C HIS A 415 -31.36 79.12 -21.52
N LEU A 416 -31.56 78.83 -22.81
CA LEU A 416 -30.94 77.69 -23.49
C LEU A 416 -29.41 77.79 -23.54
N SER A 417 -28.86 78.98 -23.85
CA SER A 417 -27.41 79.23 -23.80
C SER A 417 -26.85 78.96 -22.39
N ARG A 418 -27.52 79.45 -21.33
CA ARG A 418 -27.10 79.15 -19.94
C ARG A 418 -27.14 77.66 -19.62
N ARG A 419 -28.18 76.93 -20.03
CA ARG A 419 -28.23 75.48 -19.84
C ARG A 419 -27.12 74.75 -20.60
N LEU A 420 -26.76 75.20 -21.80
CA LEU A 420 -25.61 74.67 -22.54
C LEU A 420 -24.30 74.98 -21.83
N GLN A 421 -24.15 76.17 -21.25
CA GLN A 421 -22.98 76.53 -20.46
C GLN A 421 -22.80 75.59 -19.26
N ASP A 422 -23.89 75.30 -18.54
CA ASP A 422 -23.87 74.36 -17.42
C ASP A 422 -23.50 72.94 -17.91
N ALA A 423 -24.10 72.48 -19.01
CA ALA A 423 -23.79 71.16 -19.58
C ALA A 423 -22.33 71.04 -20.06
N ILE A 424 -21.76 72.09 -20.66
CA ILE A 424 -20.33 72.13 -21.05
C ILE A 424 -19.44 72.05 -19.81
N LYS A 425 -19.82 72.74 -18.74
CA LYS A 425 -19.09 72.71 -17.46
C LYS A 425 -19.10 71.29 -16.88
N ASP A 426 -20.28 70.68 -16.76
CA ASP A 426 -20.44 69.31 -16.25
C ASP A 426 -19.66 68.31 -17.10
N LEU A 427 -19.69 68.44 -18.43
CA LEU A 427 -18.97 67.57 -19.33
C LEU A 427 -17.45 67.70 -19.18
N ARG A 428 -16.94 68.92 -19.02
CA ARG A 428 -15.51 69.16 -18.74
C ARG A 428 -15.11 68.57 -17.41
N GLU A 429 -15.95 68.68 -16.37
CA GLU A 429 -15.71 68.05 -15.07
C GLU A 429 -15.65 66.51 -15.19
N ILE A 430 -16.53 65.89 -15.99
CA ILE A 430 -16.50 64.44 -16.26
C ILE A 430 -15.23 64.03 -17.01
N ALA A 431 -14.87 64.75 -18.08
CA ALA A 431 -13.66 64.47 -18.85
C ALA A 431 -12.41 64.58 -17.97
N TYR A 432 -12.38 65.59 -17.10
CA TYR A 432 -11.31 65.82 -16.14
C TYR A 432 -11.20 64.71 -15.09
N ALA A 433 -12.33 64.25 -14.54
CA ALA A 433 -12.37 63.14 -13.59
C ALA A 433 -11.92 61.80 -14.20
N LEU A 434 -12.24 61.58 -15.48
CA LEU A 434 -11.74 60.43 -16.25
C LEU A 434 -10.23 60.53 -16.45
N ARG A 435 -9.73 61.67 -16.92
CA ARG A 435 -8.29 61.94 -17.04
C ARG A 435 -8.00 63.44 -17.16
N PRO A 436 -7.14 64.01 -16.31
CA PRO A 436 -6.76 65.42 -16.43
C PRO A 436 -5.93 65.65 -17.69
N PRO A 437 -6.34 66.55 -18.61
CA PRO A 437 -5.52 66.93 -19.76
C PRO A 437 -4.23 67.65 -19.36
N ASP A 438 -4.21 68.27 -18.17
CA ASP A 438 -3.02 68.93 -17.64
C ASP A 438 -1.93 67.96 -17.19
N LEU A 439 -2.24 66.67 -17.02
CA LEU A 439 -1.21 65.69 -16.79
C LEU A 439 -0.22 65.66 -17.97
N ASP A 440 -0.76 65.78 -19.19
CA ASP A 440 0.02 65.72 -20.43
C ASP A 440 0.73 67.04 -20.76
N THR A 441 0.23 68.18 -20.25
CA THR A 441 0.72 69.52 -20.62
C THR A 441 1.48 70.25 -19.50
N LEU A 442 1.10 70.01 -18.24
CA LEU A 442 1.66 70.66 -17.05
C LEU A 442 2.44 69.69 -16.14
N GLY A 443 2.31 68.38 -16.37
CA GLY A 443 2.98 67.33 -15.61
C GLY A 443 2.30 66.97 -14.28
N LEU A 444 2.80 65.89 -13.67
CA LEU A 444 2.20 65.27 -12.48
C LEU A 444 2.04 66.23 -11.28
N SER A 445 3.12 66.95 -10.91
CA SER A 445 3.13 67.77 -9.70
C SER A 445 2.05 68.87 -9.72
N ARG A 446 1.90 69.55 -10.86
CA ARG A 446 0.92 70.64 -11.01
C ARG A 446 -0.50 70.10 -11.10
N THR A 447 -0.68 68.94 -11.73
CA THR A 447 -1.96 68.25 -11.82
C THR A 447 -2.46 67.81 -10.44
N ILE A 448 -1.60 67.20 -9.61
CA ILE A 448 -1.95 66.84 -8.23
C ILE A 448 -2.26 68.09 -7.41
N TYR A 449 -1.47 69.15 -7.53
CA TYR A 449 -1.70 70.40 -6.80
C TYR A 449 -3.09 70.96 -7.08
N ARG A 450 -3.49 71.06 -8.35
CA ARG A 450 -4.84 71.53 -8.70
C ARG A 450 -5.92 70.59 -8.20
N TYR A 451 -5.74 69.28 -8.33
CA TYR A 451 -6.70 68.30 -7.80
C TYR A 451 -6.89 68.44 -6.28
N CYS A 452 -5.83 68.75 -5.52
CA CYS A 452 -5.91 69.02 -4.09
C CYS A 452 -6.69 70.31 -3.77
N GLN A 453 -6.56 71.36 -4.60
CA GLN A 453 -7.34 72.59 -4.47
C GLN A 453 -8.82 72.33 -4.73
N GLU A 454 -9.15 71.68 -5.86
CA GLU A 454 -10.53 71.30 -6.19
C GLU A 454 -11.17 70.43 -5.09
N PHE A 455 -10.40 69.47 -4.55
CA PHE A 455 -10.85 68.65 -3.42
C PHE A 455 -11.17 69.50 -2.18
N THR A 456 -10.32 70.48 -1.88
CA THR A 456 -10.52 71.41 -0.75
C THR A 456 -11.77 72.27 -0.98
N ASP A 457 -11.96 72.81 -2.18
CA ASP A 457 -13.10 73.64 -2.54
C ASP A 457 -14.43 72.89 -2.46
N HIS A 458 -14.44 71.60 -2.85
CA HIS A 458 -15.65 70.78 -2.84
C HIS A 458 -15.99 70.17 -1.47
N THR A 459 -14.99 69.86 -0.64
CA THR A 459 -15.21 69.13 0.63
C THR A 459 -15.02 70.00 1.88
N GLY A 460 -14.35 71.15 1.74
CA GLY A 460 -13.93 71.98 2.87
C GLY A 460 -12.74 71.41 3.67
N ILE A 461 -12.17 70.27 3.27
CA ILE A 461 -11.03 69.64 3.96
C ILE A 461 -9.73 70.21 3.40
N PRO A 462 -8.93 70.94 4.19
CA PRO A 462 -7.65 71.49 3.72
C PRO A 462 -6.64 70.37 3.42
N VAL A 463 -6.10 70.39 2.20
CA VAL A 463 -5.03 69.49 1.75
C VAL A 463 -3.71 70.25 1.65
N HIS A 464 -2.73 69.86 2.47
CA HIS A 464 -1.37 70.39 2.42
C HIS A 464 -0.50 69.51 1.49
N PHE A 465 -0.29 69.97 0.25
CA PHE A 465 0.51 69.29 -0.75
C PHE A 465 1.93 69.87 -0.84
N VAL A 466 2.94 69.01 -0.72
CA VAL A 466 4.35 69.37 -0.89
C VAL A 466 4.97 68.48 -1.96
N THR A 467 5.69 69.10 -2.90
CA THR A 467 6.47 68.39 -3.92
C THR A 467 7.93 68.85 -3.90
N ALA A 468 8.86 67.93 -4.14
CA ALA A 468 10.29 68.24 -4.22
C ALA A 468 11.02 67.26 -5.16
N GLY A 469 12.02 67.75 -5.89
CA GLY A 469 12.90 66.92 -6.73
C GLY A 469 12.25 66.33 -7.98
N MET A 470 11.01 66.72 -8.32
CA MET A 470 10.24 66.15 -9.44
C MET A 470 10.62 66.71 -10.82
N GLU A 471 11.60 67.61 -10.89
CA GLU A 471 12.06 68.25 -12.13
C GLU A 471 12.94 67.28 -12.94
N GLY A 472 12.42 66.77 -14.06
CA GLY A 472 13.16 65.89 -14.99
C GLY A 472 13.02 64.38 -14.73
N SER A 473 12.48 63.96 -13.58
CA SER A 473 12.46 62.56 -13.12
C SER A 473 11.21 61.75 -13.49
N ALA A 474 10.28 62.31 -14.29
CA ALA A 474 8.97 61.71 -14.57
C ALA A 474 8.62 61.69 -16.08
N ARG A 475 9.55 61.26 -16.94
CA ARG A 475 9.27 61.12 -18.39
C ARG A 475 8.51 59.85 -18.77
N ASP A 476 8.25 58.96 -17.83
CA ASP A 476 7.39 57.80 -18.06
C ASP A 476 5.94 58.13 -17.71
N PHE A 477 5.15 58.36 -18.75
CA PHE A 477 3.72 58.61 -18.71
C PHE A 477 2.95 57.58 -17.88
N ASP A 478 3.37 56.31 -17.90
CA ASP A 478 2.73 55.26 -17.11
C ASP A 478 2.95 55.49 -15.62
N ARG A 479 4.13 55.92 -15.18
CA ARG A 479 4.38 56.26 -13.77
C ARG A 479 3.53 57.46 -13.33
N GLU A 480 3.45 58.49 -14.15
CA GLU A 480 2.70 59.71 -13.83
C GLU A 480 1.21 59.44 -13.63
N ILE A 481 0.57 58.75 -14.58
CA ILE A 481 -0.85 58.43 -14.45
C ILE A 481 -1.11 57.54 -13.24
N ASN A 482 -0.26 56.54 -12.99
CA ASN A 482 -0.43 55.64 -11.85
C ASN A 482 -0.25 56.36 -10.51
N LEU A 483 0.72 57.26 -10.37
CA LEU A 483 0.89 58.12 -9.19
C LEU A 483 -0.33 59.04 -8.98
N TYR A 484 -0.84 59.64 -10.06
CA TYR A 484 -2.05 60.45 -10.00
C TYR A 484 -3.26 59.62 -9.53
N ARG A 485 -3.42 58.39 -10.04
CA ARG A 485 -4.51 57.48 -9.61
C ARG A 485 -4.40 57.10 -8.14
N LEU A 486 -3.20 56.91 -7.60
CA LEU A 486 -3.00 56.65 -6.17
C LEU A 486 -3.50 57.82 -5.32
N VAL A 487 -3.18 59.06 -5.71
CA VAL A 487 -3.70 60.26 -5.04
C VAL A 487 -5.21 60.37 -5.18
N GLN A 488 -5.75 60.14 -6.37
CA GLN A 488 -7.18 60.21 -6.65
C GLN A 488 -7.98 59.21 -5.79
N GLU A 489 -7.53 57.96 -5.75
CA GLU A 489 -8.17 56.91 -4.96
C GLU A 489 -8.02 57.18 -3.45
N ALA A 490 -6.88 57.68 -2.99
CA ALA A 490 -6.67 58.00 -1.58
C ALA A 490 -7.58 59.15 -1.12
N LEU A 491 -7.66 60.25 -1.87
CA LEU A 491 -8.58 61.35 -1.58
C LEU A 491 -10.05 60.91 -1.70
N GLY A 492 -10.35 60.03 -2.67
CA GLY A 492 -11.66 59.39 -2.80
C GLY A 492 -12.05 58.59 -1.55
N ASN A 493 -11.13 57.80 -1.00
CA ASN A 493 -11.32 57.05 0.23
C ASN A 493 -11.47 57.96 1.45
N ILE A 494 -10.66 59.02 1.54
CA ILE A 494 -10.76 60.01 2.62
C ILE A 494 -12.15 60.65 2.64
N ARG A 495 -12.63 61.11 1.48
CA ARG A 495 -13.96 61.72 1.35
C ARG A 495 -15.09 60.77 1.74
N LYS A 496 -14.99 59.50 1.36
CA LYS A 496 -16.06 58.51 1.59
C LYS A 496 -16.05 57.91 2.99
N HIS A 497 -14.87 57.78 3.62
CA HIS A 497 -14.69 56.88 4.76
C HIS A 497 -13.95 57.47 5.96
N ALA A 498 -13.13 58.52 5.78
CA ALA A 498 -12.22 58.93 6.85
C ALA A 498 -12.81 59.93 7.84
N GLY A 499 -13.82 60.74 7.46
CA GLY A 499 -14.29 61.83 8.32
C GLY A 499 -13.15 62.79 8.76
N ALA A 500 -12.12 62.91 7.92
CA ALA A 500 -10.90 63.66 8.23
C ALA A 500 -11.15 65.18 8.18
N THR A 501 -10.39 65.92 8.97
CA THR A 501 -10.41 67.40 8.98
C THR A 501 -9.16 68.02 8.37
N ARG A 502 -8.13 67.22 8.08
CA ARG A 502 -6.92 67.64 7.36
C ARG A 502 -6.28 66.47 6.63
N VAL A 503 -5.70 66.75 5.47
CA VAL A 503 -4.90 65.80 4.70
C VAL A 503 -3.52 66.39 4.39
N ASP A 504 -2.49 65.58 4.51
CA ASP A 504 -1.10 65.92 4.21
C ASP A 504 -0.60 64.99 3.08
N ILE A 505 -0.21 65.55 1.94
CA ILE A 505 0.32 64.80 0.78
C ILE A 505 1.73 65.27 0.48
N ARG A 506 2.68 64.34 0.38
CA ARG A 506 4.07 64.61 0.00
C ARG A 506 4.46 63.75 -1.18
N LEU A 507 4.97 64.37 -2.23
CA LEU A 507 5.53 63.72 -3.41
C LEU A 507 6.98 64.15 -3.56
N ILE A 508 7.92 63.27 -3.23
CA ILE A 508 9.34 63.59 -3.19
C ILE A 508 10.09 62.63 -4.11
N ALA A 509 10.75 63.18 -5.11
CA ALA A 509 11.69 62.44 -5.93
C ALA A 509 13.07 62.49 -5.26
N SER A 510 13.57 61.33 -4.81
CA SER A 510 14.85 61.15 -4.13
C SER A 510 15.52 59.87 -4.60
N HIS A 511 16.52 59.99 -5.49
CA HIS A 511 17.20 58.83 -6.08
C HIS A 511 17.61 57.80 -5.00
N PRO A 512 17.27 56.50 -5.17
CA PRO A 512 16.74 55.89 -6.39
C PRO A 512 15.21 55.91 -6.54
N ASP A 513 14.42 56.52 -5.65
CA ASP A 513 12.95 56.34 -5.62
C ASP A 513 12.14 57.65 -5.71
N ILE A 514 10.94 57.56 -6.29
CA ILE A 514 9.84 58.51 -6.11
C ILE A 514 9.02 58.06 -4.90
N ILE A 515 8.92 58.92 -3.90
CA ILE A 515 8.24 58.65 -2.63
C ILE A 515 6.94 59.45 -2.59
N LEU A 516 5.81 58.75 -2.56
CA LEU A 516 4.49 59.34 -2.33
C LEU A 516 4.00 58.96 -0.94
N ARG A 517 3.69 59.97 -0.11
CA ARG A 517 3.11 59.77 1.22
C ARG A 517 1.82 60.57 1.35
N ILE A 518 0.74 59.90 1.73
CA ILE A 518 -0.58 60.48 1.91
C ILE A 518 -1.02 60.17 3.34
N ARG A 519 -1.32 61.20 4.13
CA ARG A 519 -1.75 61.06 5.52
C ARG A 519 -3.02 61.85 5.78
N ASP A 520 -3.99 61.23 6.43
CA ASP A 520 -5.16 61.90 6.97
C ASP A 520 -5.21 61.78 8.50
N ASN A 521 -6.03 62.61 9.13
CA ASN A 521 -6.30 62.60 10.57
C ASN A 521 -7.70 62.08 10.92
N GLY A 522 -8.28 61.24 10.05
CA GLY A 522 -9.62 60.72 10.19
C GLY A 522 -9.74 59.59 11.20
N MET A 523 -10.84 58.83 11.09
CA MET A 523 -11.19 57.78 12.05
C MET A 523 -10.26 56.56 12.01
N GLY A 524 -9.44 56.41 10.97
CA GLY A 524 -8.62 55.22 10.74
C GLY A 524 -9.41 53.91 10.73
N PHE A 525 -8.69 52.80 10.64
CA PHE A 525 -9.23 51.44 10.63
C PHE A 525 -8.16 50.43 11.06
N ASP A 526 -8.59 49.22 11.44
CA ASP A 526 -7.73 48.11 11.83
C ASP A 526 -7.17 47.40 10.60
N ALA A 527 -5.90 47.69 10.26
CA ALA A 527 -5.26 47.20 9.04
C ALA A 527 -5.02 45.67 9.07
N GLU A 528 -4.75 45.09 10.25
CA GLU A 528 -4.44 43.66 10.39
C GLU A 528 -5.69 42.78 10.28
N ARG A 529 -6.85 43.26 10.75
CA ARG A 529 -8.12 42.51 10.63
C ARG A 529 -8.68 42.46 9.20
N GLN A 530 -8.30 43.41 8.34
CA GLN A 530 -8.88 43.56 7.00
C GLN A 530 -8.22 42.66 5.94
N GLU A 531 -7.01 42.14 6.19
CA GLU A 531 -6.37 41.12 5.33
C GLU A 531 -7.12 39.76 5.37
N GLY A 532 -7.97 39.52 6.38
CA GLY A 532 -8.67 38.24 6.59
C GLY A 532 -10.20 38.24 6.49
N SER A 533 -10.87 39.40 6.36
CA SER A 533 -12.34 39.48 6.49
C SER A 533 -13.10 39.60 5.16
N VAL A 534 -14.02 38.66 4.93
CA VAL A 534 -14.90 38.46 3.76
C VAL A 534 -16.01 39.52 3.69
N SER A 535 -15.68 40.74 3.29
CA SER A 535 -16.67 41.64 2.68
C SER A 535 -16.09 42.24 1.40
N PRO A 536 -16.57 41.83 0.20
CA PRO A 536 -15.89 42.09 -1.08
C PRO A 536 -15.81 43.57 -1.47
N GLU A 537 -16.62 44.45 -0.89
CA GLU A 537 -16.62 45.88 -1.23
C GLU A 537 -15.67 46.72 -0.37
N ARG A 538 -15.37 46.30 0.87
CA ARG A 538 -14.58 47.07 1.84
C ARG A 538 -13.10 46.65 1.80
N GLY A 539 -12.42 46.95 0.69
CA GLY A 539 -10.98 46.69 0.55
C GLY A 539 -10.43 46.70 -0.88
N MET A 540 -11.31 46.67 -1.90
CA MET A 540 -10.87 46.67 -3.31
C MET A 540 -10.01 47.87 -3.69
N GLY A 541 -10.31 49.07 -3.15
CA GLY A 541 -9.53 50.28 -3.44
C GLY A 541 -8.07 50.17 -2.99
N LEU A 542 -7.83 49.72 -1.74
CA LEU A 542 -6.48 49.55 -1.20
C LEU A 542 -5.72 48.40 -1.88
N LYS A 543 -6.41 47.28 -2.17
CA LYS A 543 -5.83 46.18 -2.93
C LYS A 543 -5.41 46.63 -4.34
N GLY A 544 -6.27 47.40 -5.02
CA GLY A 544 -5.97 47.98 -6.33
C GLY A 544 -4.81 48.98 -6.30
N MET A 545 -4.66 49.76 -5.22
CA MET A 545 -3.47 50.61 -5.03
C MET A 545 -2.20 49.77 -4.89
N ALA A 546 -2.23 48.72 -4.06
CA ALA A 546 -1.08 47.84 -3.83
C ALA A 546 -0.65 47.12 -5.12
N GLU A 547 -1.60 46.58 -5.87
CA GLU A 547 -1.37 45.95 -7.18
C GLU A 547 -0.72 46.95 -8.16
N ARG A 548 -1.25 48.18 -8.23
CA ARG A 548 -0.72 49.24 -9.11
C ARG A 548 0.71 49.64 -8.75
N VAL A 549 1.04 49.71 -7.47
CA VAL A 549 2.42 49.99 -7.02
C VAL A 549 3.34 48.83 -7.37
N ALA A 550 2.89 47.59 -7.19
CA ALA A 550 3.65 46.41 -7.58
C ALA A 550 3.93 46.37 -9.09
N LEU A 551 2.98 46.83 -9.93
CA LEU A 551 3.19 46.95 -11.38
C LEU A 551 4.33 47.90 -11.77
N LEU A 552 4.59 48.91 -10.94
CA LEU A 552 5.69 49.86 -11.15
C LEU A 552 7.02 49.39 -10.51
N GLY A 553 7.08 48.16 -10.02
CA GLY A 553 8.23 47.65 -9.26
C GLY A 553 8.42 48.34 -7.91
N GLY A 554 7.37 48.99 -7.40
CA GLY A 554 7.41 49.77 -6.17
C GLY A 554 7.02 49.01 -4.91
N ARG A 555 7.22 49.67 -3.77
CA ARG A 555 6.79 49.21 -2.44
C ARG A 555 5.58 50.02 -1.97
N PHE A 556 4.61 49.32 -1.37
CA PHE A 556 3.40 49.90 -0.80
C PHE A 556 3.30 49.56 0.68
N GLU A 557 3.01 50.54 1.52
CA GLU A 557 2.81 50.37 2.96
C GLU A 557 1.62 51.21 3.43
N ILE A 558 0.75 50.60 4.24
CA ILE A 558 -0.34 51.31 4.93
C ILE A 558 -0.10 51.19 6.43
N ARG A 559 -0.23 52.31 7.12
CA ARG A 559 -0.32 52.36 8.58
C ARG A 559 -1.60 53.05 8.96
N SER A 560 -2.49 52.33 9.63
CA SER A 560 -3.78 52.85 10.07
C SER A 560 -4.13 52.22 11.42
N ARG A 561 -4.72 53.02 12.30
CA ARG A 561 -5.29 52.58 13.58
C ARG A 561 -6.60 53.31 13.83
N PRO A 562 -7.62 52.65 14.42
CA PRO A 562 -8.84 53.33 14.82
C PRO A 562 -8.55 54.55 15.71
N GLY A 563 -9.01 55.73 15.30
CA GLY A 563 -8.83 57.02 15.95
C GLY A 563 -7.54 57.79 15.60
N GLU A 564 -6.59 57.19 14.88
CA GLU A 564 -5.28 57.84 14.58
C GLU A 564 -5.12 58.26 13.10
N GLY A 565 -6.15 58.08 12.27
CA GLY A 565 -6.11 58.31 10.83
C GLY A 565 -5.42 57.19 10.05
N CYS A 566 -5.12 57.46 8.79
CA CYS A 566 -4.41 56.54 7.90
C CYS A 566 -3.19 57.24 7.25
N CYS A 567 -2.13 56.47 7.05
CA CYS A 567 -0.92 56.88 6.34
C CYS A 567 -0.58 55.84 5.28
N ILE A 568 -0.65 56.24 4.01
CA ILE A 568 -0.22 55.45 2.87
C ILE A 568 1.16 55.95 2.46
N SER A 569 2.14 55.04 2.35
CA SER A 569 3.48 55.32 1.85
C SER A 569 3.79 54.42 0.66
N VAL A 570 4.31 55.02 -0.40
CA VAL A 570 4.62 54.39 -1.67
C VAL A 570 6.03 54.80 -2.08
N TRP A 571 6.82 53.83 -2.55
CA TRP A 571 8.15 54.04 -3.12
C TRP A 571 8.17 53.42 -4.52
N ILE A 572 8.49 54.18 -5.55
CA ILE A 572 8.56 53.72 -6.94
C ILE A 572 9.97 54.00 -7.48
N PRO A 573 10.70 52.99 -7.99
CA PRO A 573 12.03 53.19 -8.54
C PRO A 573 12.05 54.20 -9.70
N MET A 574 13.04 55.09 -9.68
CA MET A 574 13.41 55.94 -10.80
C MET A 574 14.26 55.14 -11.78
N GLU A 575 13.89 55.13 -13.06
CA GLU A 575 14.77 54.59 -14.09
C GLU A 575 16.01 55.47 -14.28
N VAL A 576 17.17 54.82 -14.40
CA VAL A 576 18.41 55.46 -14.82
C VAL A 576 18.35 55.60 -16.35
N GLU A 577 18.35 56.83 -16.87
CA GLU A 577 18.60 57.05 -18.31
C GLU A 577 20.03 56.60 -18.65
N GLY A 578 20.17 55.40 -19.25
CA GLY A 578 21.35 55.00 -20.03
C GLY A 578 21.90 53.59 -19.76
N GLY A 579 21.56 52.64 -20.63
CA GLY A 579 22.30 51.38 -20.78
C GLY A 579 21.46 50.22 -21.33
N ASN A 580 21.56 49.97 -22.63
CA ASN A 580 20.93 48.85 -23.33
C ASN A 580 21.09 47.49 -22.62
N GLY A 581 19.95 46.84 -22.36
CA GLY A 581 19.72 45.40 -22.46
C GLY A 581 20.62 44.44 -21.68
N SER A 582 20.19 44.03 -20.49
CA SER A 582 20.12 42.61 -20.14
C SER A 582 19.26 42.34 -18.89
N ALA A 583 18.27 41.48 -19.07
CA ALA A 583 17.78 40.46 -18.13
C ALA A 583 17.36 40.87 -16.70
N LEU A 584 16.04 40.71 -16.47
CA LEU A 584 15.46 39.98 -15.33
C LEU A 584 16.49 39.31 -14.41
N ASN A 585 16.61 39.79 -13.17
CA ASN A 585 16.78 38.97 -11.97
C ASN A 585 16.74 39.84 -10.69
N ALA A 586 16.31 39.19 -9.60
CA ALA A 586 16.30 39.62 -8.20
C ALA A 586 15.05 40.39 -7.71
N VAL A 587 14.07 39.62 -7.23
CA VAL A 587 13.25 40.00 -6.08
C VAL A 587 14.10 39.74 -4.83
N PRO A 588 14.37 40.72 -3.95
CA PRO A 588 14.98 40.45 -2.66
C PRO A 588 13.90 40.05 -1.63
N ASP A 589 14.21 38.98 -0.90
CA ASP A 589 13.50 38.45 0.26
C ASP A 589 13.06 39.53 1.25
N LEU A 590 11.76 39.55 1.52
CA LEU A 590 11.18 40.06 2.76
C LEU A 590 11.01 38.86 3.68
N LEU A 591 11.84 38.73 4.70
CA LEU A 591 11.53 38.18 6.04
C LEU A 591 12.84 38.15 6.85
N ASP A 592 13.16 39.26 7.50
CA ASP A 592 14.01 39.24 8.69
C ASP A 592 13.39 40.17 9.72
N GLY A 593 13.02 39.58 10.85
CA GLY A 593 12.28 40.27 11.90
C GLY A 593 11.77 39.34 12.97
N GLN A 594 12.66 38.73 13.75
CA GLN A 594 12.42 38.56 15.18
C GLN A 594 13.69 38.83 15.98
N ALA A 595 13.55 39.80 16.88
CA ALA A 595 14.49 40.17 17.91
C ALA A 595 14.65 39.04 18.95
N GLY A 596 15.89 38.92 19.44
CA GLY A 596 16.34 38.11 20.56
C GLY A 596 17.80 38.38 20.79
#